data_AF-A0A8D8EU61-F1
#
_entry.id   AF-A0A8D8EU61-F1
#
_cell.length_a   1.000
_cell.length_b   1.000
_cell.length_c   1.000
_cell.angle_alpha   90.00
_cell.angle_beta   90.00
_cell.angle_gamma   90.00
#
_symmetry.space_group_name_H-M   'P 1'
#
loop_
_entity.id
_entity.type
_entity.pdbx_description
1 polymer ?
#
loop_
_entity_poly.entity_id
_entity_poly.type
_entity_poly.pdbx_seq_one_letter_code
_entity_poly.pdbx_strand_id
1 'polypeptide(L)'
;RWLNTNIHAVSEDQLEAVLESFTNLGFSDNQIERSIERYVKAKGIKVVSQSLIVSILKHCQTFRLRNPHILNGCSEFFIANHQNLDPGYLKAFLCPYGYLDFHPLNSNKFFETLDMYLDLNFTKIHPNDIIHIMFCYVCLERYPLPFVNRIFNPYFLDVLHARTRPERLDRVRSLLKVFDTSLTLECPDYDGPLLPRDHSAKAVFHDGRIKRIVNYIIPELEELAGGPNN
;
A
#
# COMPACT_ATOMS: atom_id res chain seq x y z
N ARG A 1 -17.84 11.57 19.31
CA ARG A 1 -18.08 12.97 19.76
C ARG A 1 -16.93 13.53 20.60
N TRP A 2 -16.49 12.86 21.69
CA TRP A 2 -15.42 13.38 22.57
C TRP A 2 -14.07 13.61 21.87
N LEU A 3 -13.64 12.65 21.04
CA LEU A 3 -12.37 12.74 20.29
C LEU A 3 -12.29 14.01 19.44
N ASN A 4 -13.33 14.30 18.66
CA ASN A 4 -13.38 15.47 17.76
C ASN A 4 -13.32 16.81 18.50
N THR A 5 -13.85 16.85 19.72
CA THR A 5 -13.84 18.06 20.56
C THR A 5 -12.50 18.26 21.27
N ASN A 6 -11.82 17.18 21.66
CA ASN A 6 -10.64 17.23 22.52
C ASN A 6 -9.33 16.94 21.80
N ILE A 7 -9.35 16.70 20.49
CA ILE A 7 -8.18 16.25 19.70
C ILE A 7 -6.94 17.14 19.87
N HIS A 8 -7.12 18.42 20.22
CA HIS A 8 -6.03 19.38 20.43
C HIS A 8 -5.31 19.23 21.78
N ALA A 9 -5.92 18.56 22.76
CA ALA A 9 -5.39 18.34 24.11
C ALA A 9 -4.90 16.91 24.34
N VAL A 10 -5.12 16.00 23.38
CA VAL A 10 -4.70 14.60 23.44
C VAL A 10 -3.22 14.51 23.06
N SER A 11 -2.41 13.77 23.82
CA SER A 11 -1.01 13.51 23.47
C SER A 11 -0.90 12.57 22.27
N GLU A 12 0.26 12.53 21.61
CA GLU A 12 0.46 11.65 20.46
C GLU A 12 0.23 10.17 20.82
N ASP A 13 0.77 9.72 21.96
CA ASP A 13 0.61 8.35 22.46
C ASP A 13 -0.85 7.98 22.76
N GLN A 14 -1.61 8.91 23.34
CA GLN A 14 -3.02 8.69 23.63
C GLN A 14 -3.83 8.60 22.33
N LEU A 15 -3.54 9.47 21.36
CA LEU A 15 -4.22 9.44 20.07
C LEU A 15 -3.91 8.15 19.32
N GLU A 16 -2.66 7.70 19.35
CA GLU A 16 -2.24 6.43 18.77
C GLU A 16 -3.03 5.26 19.38
N ALA A 17 -3.03 5.12 20.70
CA ALA A 17 -3.74 4.04 21.39
C ALA A 17 -5.24 4.03 21.10
N VAL A 18 -5.86 5.20 20.99
CA VAL A 18 -7.28 5.33 20.65
C VAL A 18 -7.54 4.90 19.20
N LEU A 19 -6.69 5.32 18.25
CA LEU A 19 -6.81 4.91 16.85
C LEU A 19 -6.57 3.42 16.66
N GLU A 20 -5.60 2.84 17.34
CA GLU A 20 -5.36 1.40 17.33
C GLU A 20 -6.58 0.64 17.87
N SER A 21 -7.16 1.11 18.97
CA SER A 21 -8.36 0.52 19.57
C SER A 21 -9.54 0.54 18.58
N PHE A 22 -9.83 1.69 17.96
CA PHE A 22 -10.89 1.78 16.95
C PHE A 22 -10.64 0.89 15.74
N THR A 23 -9.39 0.84 15.27
CA THR A 23 -9.00 -0.01 14.14
C THR A 23 -9.19 -1.49 14.46
N ASN A 24 -8.75 -1.94 15.64
CA ASN A 24 -8.86 -3.33 16.08
C ASN A 24 -10.33 -3.74 16.35
N LEU A 25 -11.17 -2.80 16.81
CA LEU A 25 -12.60 -3.01 16.98
C LEU A 25 -13.39 -2.99 15.65
N GLY A 26 -12.74 -2.69 14.53
CA GLY A 26 -13.44 -2.54 13.25
C GLY A 26 -14.41 -1.36 13.23
N PHE A 27 -14.14 -0.32 14.04
CA PHE A 27 -15.00 0.84 14.18
C PHE A 27 -14.37 2.09 13.54
N SER A 28 -15.11 2.72 12.63
CA SER A 28 -14.78 4.04 12.10
C SER A 28 -16.07 4.79 11.79
N ASP A 29 -16.07 6.10 12.03
CA ASP A 29 -17.18 6.99 11.71
C ASP A 29 -16.67 8.34 11.18
N ASN A 30 -17.58 9.14 10.63
CA ASN A 30 -17.26 10.47 10.10
C ASN A 30 -16.68 11.42 11.15
N GLN A 31 -16.92 11.18 12.44
CA GLN A 31 -16.38 12.02 13.51
C GLN A 31 -14.93 11.68 13.78
N ILE A 32 -14.56 10.41 13.78
CA ILE A 32 -13.18 9.94 13.90
C ILE A 32 -12.36 10.48 12.74
N GLU A 33 -12.82 10.29 11.50
CA GLU A 33 -12.13 10.80 10.31
C GLU A 33 -11.90 12.32 10.40
N ARG A 34 -12.94 13.09 10.72
CA ARG A 34 -12.82 14.55 10.92
C ARG A 34 -11.85 14.94 12.03
N SER A 35 -11.77 14.14 13.09
CA SER A 35 -10.83 14.39 14.20
C SER A 35 -9.40 14.21 13.73
N ILE A 36 -9.12 13.11 13.03
CA ILE A 36 -7.81 12.82 12.43
C ILE A 36 -7.44 13.93 11.44
N GLU A 37 -8.37 14.32 10.56
CA GLU A 37 -8.16 15.41 9.61
C GLU A 37 -7.75 16.71 10.31
N ARG A 38 -8.48 17.11 11.35
CA ARG A 38 -8.16 18.32 12.13
C ARG A 38 -6.78 18.23 12.79
N TYR A 39 -6.45 17.06 13.34
CA TYR A 39 -5.14 16.83 13.94
C TYR A 39 -4.02 16.95 12.90
N VAL A 40 -4.15 16.26 11.76
CA VAL A 40 -3.15 16.28 10.68
C VAL A 40 -2.98 17.69 10.09
N LYS A 41 -4.08 18.44 9.90
CA LYS A 41 -4.00 19.85 9.47
C LYS A 41 -3.26 20.74 10.47
N ALA A 42 -3.42 20.49 11.77
CA ALA A 42 -2.81 21.31 12.82
C ALA A 42 -1.35 20.94 13.13
N LYS A 43 -1.03 19.65 13.10
CA LYS A 43 0.27 19.09 13.51
C LYS A 43 1.06 18.52 12.34
N GLY A 44 0.48 17.64 11.53
CA GLY A 44 1.04 17.13 10.28
C GLY A 44 2.55 16.87 10.32
N ILE A 45 3.33 17.74 9.66
CA ILE A 45 4.80 17.66 9.58
C ILE A 45 5.50 17.76 10.94
N LYS A 46 4.86 18.42 11.93
CA LYS A 46 5.38 18.64 13.29
C LYS A 46 5.10 17.48 14.25
N VAL A 47 4.41 16.43 13.82
CA VAL A 47 4.24 15.21 14.61
C VAL A 47 5.63 14.63 14.90
N VAL A 48 5.87 14.09 16.10
CA VAL A 48 7.17 13.50 16.45
C VAL A 48 7.10 11.98 16.34
N SER A 49 5.97 11.39 16.74
CA SER A 49 5.74 9.96 16.73
C SER A 49 5.49 9.43 15.31
N GLN A 50 6.44 8.65 14.78
CA GLN A 50 6.22 7.90 13.54
C GLN A 50 5.12 6.84 13.69
N SER A 51 4.98 6.24 14.88
CA SER A 51 4.00 5.18 15.13
C SER A 51 2.57 5.71 15.09
N LEU A 52 2.35 6.95 15.53
CA LEU A 52 1.06 7.64 15.36
C LEU A 52 0.70 7.80 13.86
N ILE A 53 1.64 8.26 13.04
CA ILE A 53 1.40 8.42 11.58
C ILE A 53 1.09 7.08 10.93
N VAL A 54 1.83 6.04 11.30
CA VAL A 54 1.58 4.66 10.86
C VAL A 54 0.19 4.18 11.27
N SER A 55 -0.24 4.47 12.50
CA SER A 55 -1.57 4.12 13.00
C SER A 55 -2.69 4.87 12.28
N ILE A 56 -2.49 6.16 11.96
CA ILE A 56 -3.41 6.94 11.11
C ILE A 56 -3.54 6.31 9.72
N LEU A 57 -2.41 6.01 9.08
CA LEU A 57 -2.39 5.41 7.75
C LEU A 57 -3.01 4.01 7.73
N LYS A 58 -2.73 3.19 8.75
CA LYS A 58 -3.34 1.87 8.96
C LYS A 58 -4.85 1.96 9.15
N HIS A 59 -5.33 2.96 9.89
CA HIS A 59 -6.76 3.22 10.05
C HIS A 59 -7.40 3.55 8.69
N CYS A 60 -6.77 4.45 7.93
CA CYS A 60 -7.25 4.81 6.58
C CYS A 60 -7.31 3.59 5.66
N GLN A 61 -6.26 2.77 5.63
CA GLN A 61 -6.21 1.56 4.82
C GLN A 61 -7.30 0.55 5.22
N THR A 62 -7.47 0.30 6.53
CA THR A 62 -8.44 -0.67 7.07
C THR A 62 -9.87 -0.32 6.67
N PHE A 63 -10.25 0.96 6.78
CA PHE A 63 -11.61 1.44 6.51
C PHE A 63 -11.78 2.04 5.10
N ARG A 64 -10.77 1.92 4.25
CA ARG A 64 -10.74 2.48 2.88
C ARG A 64 -11.00 3.99 2.81
N LEU A 65 -10.50 4.74 3.80
CA LEU A 65 -10.69 6.19 3.88
C LEU A 65 -9.74 6.89 2.91
N ARG A 66 -10.29 7.59 1.92
CA ARG A 66 -9.54 8.36 0.91
C ARG A 66 -9.53 9.86 1.19
N ASN A 67 -9.52 10.25 2.47
CA ASN A 67 -9.52 11.66 2.85
C ASN A 67 -8.22 12.35 2.38
N PRO A 68 -8.30 13.30 1.43
CA PRO A 68 -7.09 13.89 0.84
C PRO A 68 -6.26 14.67 1.85
N HIS A 69 -6.88 15.29 2.85
CA HIS A 69 -6.14 16.07 3.85
C HIS A 69 -5.32 15.19 4.79
N ILE A 70 -5.86 14.03 5.17
CA ILE A 70 -5.14 13.06 6.00
C ILE A 70 -3.97 12.48 5.21
N LEU A 71 -4.25 11.91 4.03
CA LEU A 71 -3.25 11.22 3.23
C LEU A 71 -2.14 12.17 2.77
N ASN A 72 -2.47 13.37 2.28
CA ASN A 72 -1.44 14.34 1.90
C ASN A 72 -0.63 14.83 3.11
N GLY A 73 -1.25 15.01 4.28
CA GLY A 73 -0.50 15.40 5.48
C GLY A 73 0.49 14.31 5.92
N CYS A 74 0.11 13.03 5.81
CA CYS A 74 1.00 11.91 6.08
C CYS A 74 2.13 11.78 5.04
N SER A 75 1.88 12.06 3.76
CA SER A 75 2.94 12.05 2.75
C SER A 75 3.94 13.18 2.96
N GLU A 76 3.46 14.39 3.30
CA GLU A 76 4.33 15.52 3.63
C GLU A 76 5.17 15.25 4.89
N PHE A 77 4.58 14.61 5.91
CA PHE A 77 5.32 14.16 7.09
C PHE A 77 6.47 13.23 6.69
N PHE A 78 6.20 12.23 5.83
CA PHE A 78 7.24 11.31 5.37
C PHE A 78 8.35 12.04 4.62
N ILE A 79 7.99 12.91 3.65
CA ILE A 79 8.97 13.70 2.89
C ILE A 79 9.86 14.53 3.82
N ALA A 80 9.28 15.18 4.82
CA ALA A 80 10.01 16.06 5.74
C ALA A 80 10.90 15.30 6.74
N ASN A 81 10.47 14.12 7.20
CA ASN A 81 11.07 13.43 8.34
C ASN A 81 11.78 12.11 8.00
N HIS A 82 11.79 11.69 6.73
CA HIS A 82 12.30 10.37 6.29
C HIS A 82 13.66 9.97 6.90
N GLN A 83 14.58 10.91 7.07
CA GLN A 83 15.93 10.65 7.61
C GLN A 83 15.92 10.08 9.04
N ASN A 84 14.88 10.37 9.82
CA ASN A 84 14.75 9.94 11.22
C ASN A 84 13.81 8.73 11.40
N LEU A 85 13.22 8.24 10.32
CA LEU A 85 12.28 7.12 10.37
C LEU A 85 13.01 5.79 10.44
N ASP A 86 12.41 4.82 11.11
CA ASP A 86 12.88 3.44 11.11
C ASP A 86 12.51 2.76 9.77
N PRO A 87 13.49 2.20 9.04
CA PRO A 87 13.23 1.52 7.77
C PRO A 87 12.19 0.41 7.84
N GLY A 88 12.03 -0.25 9.00
CA GLY A 88 11.03 -1.29 9.20
C GLY A 88 9.58 -0.81 8.98
N TYR A 89 9.32 0.49 9.07
CA TYR A 89 7.99 1.07 8.86
C TYR A 89 7.73 1.50 7.41
N LEU A 90 8.69 1.39 6.48
CA LEU A 90 8.54 1.90 5.13
C LEU A 90 7.31 1.33 4.41
N LYS A 91 7.03 0.04 4.60
CA LYS A 91 5.81 -0.60 4.09
C LYS A 91 4.55 0.09 4.63
N ALA A 92 4.52 0.42 5.91
CA ALA A 92 3.37 1.05 6.54
C ALA A 92 3.16 2.50 6.08
N PHE A 93 4.22 3.19 5.65
CA PHE A 93 4.11 4.50 5.02
C PHE A 93 3.58 4.41 3.59
N LEU A 94 4.05 3.45 2.77
CA LEU A 94 3.67 3.39 1.35
C LEU A 94 2.39 2.60 1.07
N CYS A 95 2.26 1.39 1.61
CA CYS A 95 1.20 0.46 1.21
C CYS A 95 -0.22 1.05 1.28
N PRO A 96 -0.59 1.88 2.27
CA PRO A 96 -1.88 2.54 2.32
C PRO A 96 -2.23 3.28 1.02
N TYR A 97 -1.26 3.97 0.39
CA TYR A 97 -1.48 4.65 -0.88
C TYR A 97 -1.80 3.66 -2.01
N GLY A 98 -1.07 2.55 -2.09
CA GLY A 98 -1.32 1.52 -3.11
C GLY A 98 -2.65 0.78 -2.93
N TYR A 99 -3.03 0.47 -1.68
CA TYR A 99 -4.31 -0.18 -1.41
C TYR A 99 -5.52 0.74 -1.59
N LEU A 100 -5.32 2.04 -1.41
CA LEU A 100 -6.38 3.05 -1.58
C LEU A 100 -6.43 3.62 -2.98
N ASP A 101 -5.47 3.28 -3.85
CA ASP A 101 -5.27 3.90 -5.16
C ASP A 101 -5.28 5.44 -5.05
N PHE A 102 -4.36 5.96 -4.24
CA PHE A 102 -4.27 7.39 -3.94
C PHE A 102 -2.88 7.93 -4.24
N HIS A 103 -2.81 8.93 -5.12
CA HIS A 103 -1.58 9.66 -5.45
C HIS A 103 -1.52 10.96 -4.62
N PRO A 104 -0.46 11.15 -3.79
CA PRO A 104 -0.26 12.38 -3.05
C PRO A 104 -0.12 13.61 -3.95
N LEU A 105 -0.45 14.80 -3.42
CA LEU A 105 -0.31 16.08 -4.13
C LEU A 105 1.13 16.32 -4.62
N ASN A 106 2.12 16.07 -3.76
CA ASN A 106 3.54 16.13 -4.10
C ASN A 106 4.07 14.75 -4.54
N SER A 107 3.33 14.06 -5.41
CA SER A 107 3.60 12.67 -5.84
C SER A 107 5.07 12.47 -6.23
N ASN A 108 5.62 13.31 -7.11
CA ASN A 108 7.00 13.15 -7.60
C ASN A 108 8.01 13.17 -6.44
N LYS A 109 7.96 14.19 -5.58
CA LYS A 109 8.86 14.30 -4.43
C LYS A 109 8.67 13.17 -3.42
N PHE A 110 7.42 12.71 -3.23
CA PHE A 110 7.12 11.57 -2.36
C PHE A 110 7.81 10.30 -2.86
N PHE A 111 7.66 9.98 -4.15
CA PHE A 111 8.26 8.78 -4.73
C PHE A 111 9.77 8.89 -4.90
N GLU A 112 10.31 10.05 -5.25
CA GLU A 112 11.77 10.29 -5.24
C GLU A 112 12.37 10.05 -3.85
N THR A 113 11.68 10.52 -2.81
CA THR A 113 12.10 10.30 -1.41
C THR A 113 11.99 8.82 -1.04
N LEU A 114 10.91 8.14 -1.45
CA LEU A 114 10.74 6.70 -1.22
C LEU A 114 11.82 5.87 -1.92
N ASP A 115 12.11 6.16 -3.19
CA ASP A 115 13.11 5.44 -3.99
C ASP A 115 14.49 5.60 -3.35
N MET A 116 14.89 6.83 -3.02
CA MET A 116 16.13 7.10 -2.32
C MET A 116 16.20 6.39 -0.96
N TYR A 117 15.14 6.47 -0.16
CA TYR A 117 15.10 5.90 1.18
C TYR A 117 15.13 4.36 1.15
N LEU A 118 14.42 3.76 0.20
CA LEU A 118 14.43 2.33 -0.07
C LEU A 118 15.81 1.87 -0.54
N ASP A 119 16.46 2.62 -1.43
CA ASP A 119 17.79 2.31 -1.92
C ASP A 119 18.82 2.26 -0.78
N LEU A 120 18.83 3.29 0.07
CA LEU A 120 19.74 3.41 1.21
C LEU A 120 19.52 2.35 2.30
N ASN A 121 18.28 1.88 2.47
CA ASN A 121 17.90 0.99 3.57
C ASN A 121 17.43 -0.40 3.12
N PHE A 122 17.63 -0.76 1.85
CA PHE A 122 17.11 -2.00 1.26
C PHE A 122 17.42 -3.24 2.10
N THR A 123 18.65 -3.36 2.61
CA THR A 123 19.09 -4.52 3.42
C THR A 123 18.56 -4.53 4.85
N LYS A 124 18.09 -3.38 5.36
CA LYS A 124 17.52 -3.24 6.70
C LYS A 124 16.02 -3.55 6.73
N ILE A 125 15.36 -3.47 5.58
CA ILE A 125 13.92 -3.73 5.45
C ILE A 125 13.70 -5.23 5.32
N HIS A 126 12.64 -5.73 5.97
CA HIS A 126 12.29 -7.14 5.86
C HIS A 126 11.98 -7.52 4.40
N PRO A 127 12.55 -8.60 3.83
CA PRO A 127 12.32 -8.95 2.41
C PRO A 127 10.86 -9.07 2.01
N ASN A 128 10.01 -9.62 2.90
CA ASN A 128 8.56 -9.69 2.69
C ASN A 128 7.93 -8.30 2.51
N ASP A 129 8.42 -7.31 3.27
CA ASP A 129 7.93 -5.94 3.20
C ASP A 129 8.37 -5.26 1.90
N ILE A 130 9.58 -5.57 1.40
CA ILE A 130 10.04 -5.11 0.09
C ILE A 130 9.12 -5.63 -1.02
N ILE A 131 8.76 -6.92 -1.01
CA ILE A 131 7.84 -7.48 -2.01
C ILE A 131 6.46 -6.79 -1.95
N HIS A 132 5.97 -6.49 -0.74
CA HIS A 132 4.72 -5.74 -0.59
C HIS A 132 4.83 -4.28 -1.07
N ILE A 133 5.96 -3.63 -0.82
CA ILE A 133 6.27 -2.30 -1.36
C ILE A 133 6.22 -2.33 -2.89
N MET A 134 6.91 -3.27 -3.52
CA MET A 134 6.93 -3.43 -4.99
C MET A 134 5.53 -3.65 -5.57
N PHE A 135 4.73 -4.48 -4.93
CA PHE A 135 3.34 -4.66 -5.32
C PHE A 135 2.55 -3.33 -5.26
N CYS A 136 2.76 -2.52 -4.21
CA CYS A 136 2.10 -1.21 -4.11
C CYS A 136 2.61 -0.18 -5.12
N TYR A 137 3.88 -0.25 -5.53
CA TYR A 137 4.38 0.53 -6.68
C TYR A 137 3.60 0.18 -7.95
N VAL A 138 3.45 -1.12 -8.25
CA VAL A 138 2.67 -1.59 -9.39
C VAL A 138 1.21 -1.14 -9.31
N CYS A 139 0.57 -1.23 -8.14
CA CYS A 139 -0.80 -0.73 -7.95
C CYS A 139 -0.95 0.77 -8.22
N LEU A 140 0.14 1.54 -8.11
CA LEU A 140 0.16 2.98 -8.38
C LEU A 140 0.72 3.31 -9.77
N GLU A 141 0.80 2.30 -10.65
CA GLU A 141 1.31 2.40 -12.02
C GLU A 141 2.76 2.92 -12.08
N ARG A 142 3.56 2.51 -11.08
CA ARG A 142 4.99 2.83 -11.00
C ARG A 142 5.82 1.55 -11.05
N TYR A 143 6.86 1.58 -11.87
CA TYR A 143 7.66 0.39 -12.20
C TYR A 143 9.12 0.62 -11.81
N PRO A 144 9.53 0.27 -10.58
CA PRO A 144 10.83 0.64 -10.06
C PRO A 144 11.93 -0.33 -10.53
N LEU A 145 12.31 -0.22 -11.81
CA LEU A 145 13.37 -0.99 -12.46
C LEU A 145 14.69 -1.08 -11.67
N PRO A 146 15.18 -0.02 -10.98
CA PRO A 146 16.47 -0.08 -10.28
C PRO A 146 16.56 -1.19 -9.21
N PHE A 147 15.43 -1.63 -8.64
CA PHE A 147 15.42 -2.67 -7.60
C PHE A 147 15.29 -4.09 -8.14
N VAL A 148 14.98 -4.28 -9.43
CA VAL A 148 14.77 -5.59 -10.06
C VAL A 148 15.95 -6.53 -9.79
N ASN A 149 17.16 -6.09 -10.10
CA ASN A 149 18.37 -6.91 -9.94
C ASN A 149 18.63 -7.31 -8.48
N ARG A 150 18.17 -6.50 -7.52
CA ARG A 150 18.30 -6.82 -6.08
C ARG A 150 17.23 -7.81 -5.63
N ILE A 151 16.00 -7.67 -6.14
CA ILE A 151 14.87 -8.53 -5.79
C ILE A 151 15.01 -9.93 -6.39
N PHE A 152 15.44 -10.02 -7.66
CA PHE A 152 15.63 -11.31 -8.32
C PHE A 152 17.02 -11.91 -8.08
N ASN A 153 17.84 -11.28 -7.22
CA ASN A 153 19.09 -11.87 -6.77
C ASN A 153 18.80 -13.20 -6.03
N PRO A 154 19.48 -14.31 -6.35
CA PRO A 154 19.28 -15.59 -5.66
C PRO A 154 19.39 -15.50 -4.13
N TYR A 155 20.36 -14.72 -3.62
CA TYR A 155 20.52 -14.49 -2.19
C TYR A 155 19.29 -13.81 -1.58
N PHE A 156 18.71 -12.82 -2.26
CA PHE A 156 17.49 -12.17 -1.78
C PHE A 156 16.32 -13.14 -1.73
N LEU A 157 16.13 -13.95 -2.78
CA LEU A 157 15.07 -14.94 -2.86
C LEU A 157 15.22 -16.01 -1.77
N ASP A 158 16.44 -16.48 -1.52
CA ASP A 158 16.71 -17.44 -0.45
C ASP A 158 16.37 -16.86 0.94
N VAL A 159 16.79 -15.62 1.21
CA VAL A 159 16.47 -14.94 2.48
C VAL A 159 14.97 -14.68 2.59
N LEU A 160 14.30 -14.31 1.50
CA LEU A 160 12.84 -14.12 1.45
C LEU A 160 12.11 -15.42 1.80
N HIS A 161 12.53 -16.55 1.23
CA HIS A 161 11.96 -17.86 1.52
C HIS A 161 12.21 -18.27 2.97
N ALA A 162 13.45 -18.14 3.46
CA ALA A 162 13.83 -18.53 4.82
C ALA A 162 13.13 -17.69 5.90
N ARG A 163 12.89 -16.40 5.64
CA ARG A 163 12.24 -15.48 6.60
C ARG A 163 10.72 -15.40 6.45
N THR A 164 10.14 -16.07 5.46
CA THR A 164 8.68 -16.10 5.28
C THR A 164 8.11 -17.38 5.88
N ARG A 165 7.09 -17.22 6.73
CA ARG A 165 6.37 -18.37 7.30
C ARG A 165 5.77 -19.23 6.17
N PRO A 166 5.79 -20.58 6.28
CA PRO A 166 5.30 -21.47 5.23
C PRO A 166 3.89 -21.13 4.73
N GLU A 167 2.98 -20.82 5.66
CA GLU A 167 1.59 -20.42 5.39
C GLU A 167 1.42 -19.13 4.56
N ARG A 168 2.46 -18.28 4.47
CA ARG A 168 2.45 -17.02 3.72
C ARG A 168 3.28 -17.09 2.44
N LEU A 169 3.99 -18.19 2.21
CA LEU A 169 4.96 -18.30 1.13
C LEU A 169 4.30 -18.22 -0.25
N ASP A 170 3.15 -18.87 -0.41
CA ASP A 170 2.39 -18.83 -1.67
C ASP A 170 1.93 -17.41 -2.00
N ARG A 171 1.48 -16.65 -1.00
CA ARG A 171 1.09 -15.25 -1.19
C ARG A 171 2.28 -14.40 -1.66
N VAL A 172 3.45 -14.56 -1.02
CA VAL A 172 4.66 -13.81 -1.40
C VAL A 172 5.13 -14.16 -2.80
N ARG A 173 5.10 -15.46 -3.16
CA ARG A 173 5.40 -15.92 -4.53
C ARG A 173 4.45 -15.33 -5.55
N SER A 174 3.15 -15.26 -5.23
CA SER A 174 2.16 -14.62 -6.10
C SER A 174 2.44 -13.13 -6.29
N LEU A 175 2.82 -12.40 -5.23
CA LEU A 175 3.20 -10.99 -5.35
C LEU A 175 4.46 -10.79 -6.21
N LEU A 176 5.46 -11.67 -6.06
CA LEU A 176 6.64 -11.69 -6.93
C LEU A 176 6.28 -11.93 -8.40
N LYS A 177 5.39 -12.89 -8.67
CA LYS A 177 4.88 -13.13 -10.03
C LYS A 177 4.12 -11.92 -10.59
N VAL A 178 3.30 -11.25 -9.78
CA VAL A 178 2.61 -10.02 -10.19
C VAL A 178 3.62 -8.94 -10.51
N PHE A 179 4.67 -8.76 -9.70
CA PHE A 179 5.73 -7.79 -9.97
C PHE A 179 6.45 -8.07 -11.29
N ASP A 180 6.95 -9.30 -11.49
CA ASP A 180 7.59 -9.75 -12.75
C ASP A 180 6.68 -9.55 -13.98
N THR A 181 5.43 -10.00 -13.87
CA THR A 181 4.45 -9.91 -14.96
C THR A 181 4.12 -8.45 -15.29
N SER A 182 3.96 -7.60 -14.27
CA SER A 182 3.64 -6.19 -14.49
C SER A 182 4.77 -5.44 -15.16
N LEU A 183 6.03 -5.71 -14.78
CA LEU A 183 7.18 -5.16 -15.49
C LEU A 183 7.25 -5.65 -16.94
N THR A 184 6.99 -6.94 -17.17
CA THR A 184 6.99 -7.55 -18.52
C THR A 184 5.92 -6.93 -19.43
N LEU A 185 4.76 -6.59 -18.88
CA LEU A 185 3.64 -6.07 -19.66
C LEU A 185 3.71 -4.55 -19.87
N GLU A 186 4.15 -3.82 -18.85
CA GLU A 186 4.00 -2.35 -18.79
C GLU A 186 5.32 -1.61 -19.02
N CYS A 187 6.46 -2.30 -18.99
CA CYS A 187 7.77 -1.68 -19.10
C CYS A 187 8.58 -2.23 -20.29
N PRO A 188 8.72 -1.44 -21.38
CA PRO A 188 9.49 -1.85 -22.56
C PRO A 188 10.98 -2.09 -22.28
N ASP A 189 11.53 -1.37 -21.29
CA ASP A 189 12.95 -1.44 -20.91
C ASP A 189 13.25 -2.62 -19.96
N TYR A 190 12.26 -3.47 -19.65
CA TYR A 190 12.44 -4.62 -18.79
C TYR A 190 12.90 -5.86 -19.56
N ASP A 191 14.19 -6.16 -19.49
CA ASP A 191 14.81 -7.31 -20.14
C ASP A 191 14.85 -8.59 -19.28
N GLY A 192 14.17 -8.59 -18.13
CA GLY A 192 14.20 -9.67 -17.15
C GLY A 192 15.11 -9.37 -15.95
N PRO A 193 15.33 -10.36 -15.04
CA PRO A 193 15.07 -11.80 -15.17
C PRO A 193 13.60 -12.19 -14.98
N LEU A 194 13.11 -13.09 -15.85
CA LEU A 194 11.72 -13.57 -15.83
C LEU A 194 11.55 -14.76 -14.89
N LEU A 195 10.49 -14.77 -14.08
CA LEU A 195 10.14 -15.94 -13.30
C LEU A 195 9.58 -17.05 -14.22
N PRO A 196 9.72 -18.33 -13.84
CA PRO A 196 9.11 -19.42 -14.57
C PRO A 196 7.61 -19.17 -14.75
N ARG A 197 7.16 -19.16 -16.00
CA ARG A 197 5.74 -18.99 -16.32
C ARG A 197 4.98 -20.19 -15.79
N ASP A 198 4.10 -19.92 -14.84
CA ASP A 198 3.21 -20.92 -14.29
C ASP A 198 1.92 -20.91 -15.12
N HIS A 199 1.86 -21.80 -16.11
CA HIS A 199 0.67 -21.97 -16.94
C HIS A 199 -0.48 -22.69 -16.20
N SER A 200 -0.27 -23.10 -14.94
CA SER A 200 -1.37 -23.57 -14.09
C SER A 200 -2.18 -22.38 -13.58
N ALA A 201 -3.10 -21.89 -14.41
CA ALA A 201 -4.12 -20.95 -13.95
C ALA A 201 -4.97 -21.65 -12.88
N LYS A 202 -4.58 -21.50 -11.61
CA LYS A 202 -5.42 -21.92 -10.50
C LYS A 202 -6.63 -21.01 -10.49
N ALA A 203 -7.83 -21.60 -10.44
CA ALA A 203 -9.06 -20.85 -10.31
C ALA A 203 -8.92 -19.88 -9.12
N VAL A 204 -8.99 -18.58 -9.41
CA VAL A 204 -9.08 -17.57 -8.36
C VAL A 204 -10.41 -17.83 -7.66
N PHE A 205 -10.42 -17.83 -6.32
CA PHE A 205 -11.67 -17.93 -5.59
C PHE A 205 -12.57 -16.77 -6.02
N HIS A 206 -13.65 -17.10 -6.75
CA HIS A 206 -14.65 -16.13 -7.15
C HIS A 206 -15.75 -16.11 -6.10
N ASP A 207 -15.87 -14.99 -5.39
CA ASP A 207 -17.03 -14.72 -4.56
C ASP A 207 -18.30 -14.83 -5.43
N GLY A 208 -19.28 -15.64 -5.00
CA GLY A 208 -20.52 -15.83 -5.74
C GLY A 208 -21.30 -14.52 -6.00
N ARG A 209 -21.04 -13.45 -5.24
CA ARG A 209 -21.55 -12.10 -5.51
C ARG A 209 -20.89 -11.49 -6.75
N ILE A 210 -19.58 -11.63 -6.92
CA ILE A 210 -18.85 -11.15 -8.11
C ILE A 210 -19.40 -11.87 -9.35
N LYS A 211 -19.56 -13.20 -9.28
CA LYS A 211 -20.14 -13.96 -10.39
C LYS A 211 -21.55 -13.49 -10.77
N ARG A 212 -22.39 -13.17 -9.78
CA ARG A 212 -23.74 -12.63 -10.01
C ARG A 212 -23.70 -11.26 -10.67
N ILE A 213 -22.82 -10.36 -10.23
CA ILE A 213 -22.66 -9.04 -10.83
C ILE A 213 -22.17 -9.17 -12.28
N VAL A 214 -21.18 -10.02 -12.53
CA VAL A 214 -20.66 -10.28 -13.89
C VAL A 214 -21.78 -10.77 -14.81
N ASN A 215 -22.58 -11.75 -14.36
CA ASN A 215 -23.71 -12.26 -15.16
C ASN A 215 -24.79 -11.20 -15.45
N TYR A 216 -24.92 -10.19 -14.59
CA TYR A 216 -25.86 -9.08 -14.80
C TYR A 216 -25.33 -8.06 -15.82
N ILE A 217 -24.02 -7.83 -15.84
CA ILE A 217 -23.39 -6.80 -16.68
C ILE A 217 -23.05 -7.35 -18.09
N ILE A 218 -22.74 -8.64 -18.22
CA ILE A 218 -22.33 -9.24 -19.50
C ILE A 218 -23.34 -8.97 -20.64
N PRO A 219 -24.66 -9.20 -20.48
CA PRO A 219 -25.60 -8.98 -21.58
C PRO A 219 -25.61 -7.54 -22.09
N GLU A 220 -25.53 -6.56 -21.18
CA GLU A 220 -25.46 -5.13 -21.52
C GLU A 220 -24.18 -4.79 -22.29
N LEU A 221 -23.05 -5.41 -21.91
CA LEU A 221 -21.78 -5.26 -22.63
C LEU A 221 -21.82 -5.93 -24.01
N GLU A 222 -22.47 -7.08 -24.13
CA GLU A 222 -22.65 -7.79 -25.41
C GLU A 222 -23.50 -6.96 -26.38
N GLU A 223 -24.59 -6.35 -25.91
CA GLU A 223 -25.40 -5.44 -26.72
C GLU A 223 -24.59 -4.21 -27.16
N LEU A 224 -23.89 -3.57 -26.23
CA LEU A 224 -23.07 -2.39 -26.52
C LEU A 224 -21.91 -2.68 -27.49
N ALA A 225 -21.37 -3.91 -27.48
CA ALA A 225 -20.30 -4.36 -28.37
C ALA A 225 -20.80 -4.77 -29.77
N GLY A 226 -22.09 -4.63 -30.07
CA GLY A 226 -22.67 -5.02 -31.35
C GLY A 226 -23.03 -6.49 -31.44
N GLY A 227 -23.49 -7.08 -30.33
CA GLY A 227 -23.98 -8.45 -30.26
C GLY A 227 -25.15 -8.73 -31.21
N PRO A 228 -25.57 -10.00 -31.34
CA PRO A 228 -26.33 -10.55 -32.48
C PRO A 228 -27.73 -9.96 -32.76
N ASN A 229 -28.16 -8.95 -32.00
CA ASN A 229 -29.40 -8.20 -32.20
C ASN A 229 -29.20 -6.83 -32.90
N ASN A 230 -27.99 -6.50 -33.35
CA ASN A 230 -27.67 -5.33 -34.20
C ASN A 230 -27.41 -5.72 -35.66
#